data_AF-A0A535YPT6-F1
#
_entry.id   AF-A0A535YPT6-F1
#
_cell.length_a   1.000
_cell.length_b   1.000
_cell.length_c   1.000
_cell.angle_alpha   90.00
_cell.angle_beta   90.00
_cell.angle_gamma   90.00
#
_symmetry.space_group_name_H-M   'P 1'
#
loop_
_entity.id
_entity.type
_entity.pdbx_description
1 polymer ?
#
loop_
_entity_poly.entity_id
_entity_poly.type
_entity_poly.pdbx_seq_one_letter_code
_entity_poly.pdbx_strand_id
1 'polypeptide(L)'
;MPARLIDGRVHARAIREELKLAVARHPGQRPPGITVIQVGDDLASTTYVRGKHKAAEEVGFKSAIEHLHDITQADLNKRIQALASDPAIDGILVQMPLPDGLDPDQALEQIPPHKDVDGLHPYNAGRLAQGNPTFIPATPLGVLELLRREHIDPTSLRAVVVGRSRLVGRPLALLLLQNHATVTIAHSHTVDLLAVTRTADILVAVST
;
A
#
# COMPACT_ATOMS: atom_id res chain seq x y z
N MET A 1 -7.34 -29.72 14.81
CA MET A 1 -7.42 -29.60 13.34
C MET A 1 -6.33 -28.61 12.91
N PRO A 2 -5.59 -28.85 11.81
CA PRO A 2 -4.60 -27.89 11.32
C PRO A 2 -5.28 -26.62 10.78
N ALA A 3 -4.53 -25.51 10.76
CA ALA A 3 -5.02 -24.26 10.18
C ALA A 3 -5.26 -24.40 8.66
N ARG A 4 -6.25 -23.68 8.15
CA ARG A 4 -6.49 -23.57 6.70
C ARG A 4 -5.57 -22.49 6.12
N LEU A 5 -4.84 -22.82 5.06
CA LEU A 5 -3.97 -21.87 4.37
C LEU A 5 -4.80 -20.91 3.51
N ILE A 6 -4.58 -19.61 3.69
CA ILE A 6 -5.03 -18.57 2.76
C ILE A 6 -3.89 -18.34 1.75
N ASP A 7 -4.00 -18.89 0.53
CA ASP A 7 -2.95 -18.75 -0.49
C ASP A 7 -3.11 -17.42 -1.25
N GLY A 8 -2.37 -16.41 -0.80
CA GLY A 8 -2.37 -15.08 -1.43
C GLY A 8 -1.95 -15.08 -2.90
N ARG A 9 -1.22 -16.10 -3.41
CA ARG A 9 -0.82 -16.15 -4.83
C ARG A 9 -2.01 -16.45 -5.73
N VAL A 10 -2.93 -17.31 -5.26
CA VAL A 10 -4.17 -17.63 -5.97
C VAL A 10 -5.03 -16.38 -6.08
N HIS A 11 -5.23 -15.69 -4.96
CA HIS A 11 -6.01 -14.44 -4.91
C HIS A 11 -5.37 -13.33 -5.76
N ALA A 12 -4.06 -13.13 -5.66
CA ALA A 12 -3.36 -12.13 -6.46
C ALA A 12 -3.46 -12.40 -7.97
N ARG A 13 -3.44 -13.67 -8.40
CA ARG A 13 -3.66 -14.03 -9.81
C ARG A 13 -5.09 -13.69 -10.24
N ALA A 14 -6.10 -14.05 -9.44
CA ALA A 14 -7.48 -13.73 -9.75
C ALA A 14 -7.70 -12.20 -9.87
N ILE A 15 -7.15 -11.43 -8.93
CA ILE A 15 -7.19 -9.95 -8.96
C ILE A 15 -6.56 -9.42 -10.25
N ARG A 16 -5.41 -9.94 -10.69
CA ARG A 16 -4.77 -9.50 -11.94
C ARG A 16 -5.62 -9.78 -13.17
N GLU A 17 -6.28 -10.93 -13.26
CA GLU A 17 -7.18 -11.23 -14.38
C GLU A 17 -8.41 -10.30 -14.38
N GLU A 18 -9.00 -10.05 -13.20
CA GLU A 18 -10.11 -9.11 -13.03
C GLU A 18 -9.69 -7.69 -13.46
N LEU A 19 -8.51 -7.23 -13.03
CA LEU A 19 -7.95 -5.92 -13.39
C LEU A 19 -7.67 -5.82 -14.89
N LYS A 20 -7.10 -6.85 -15.52
CA LYS A 20 -6.84 -6.87 -16.96
C LYS A 20 -8.11 -6.65 -17.77
N LEU A 21 -9.21 -7.30 -17.37
CA LEU A 21 -10.52 -7.11 -17.98
C LEU A 21 -11.07 -5.71 -17.73
N ALA A 22 -10.88 -5.17 -16.53
CA ALA A 22 -11.31 -3.82 -16.18
C ALA A 22 -10.57 -2.74 -16.99
N VAL A 23 -9.24 -2.89 -17.16
CA VAL A 23 -8.41 -1.99 -17.97
C VAL A 23 -8.79 -2.06 -19.44
N ALA A 24 -9.01 -3.27 -19.98
CA ALA A 24 -9.43 -3.44 -21.37
C ALA A 24 -10.80 -2.81 -21.67
N ARG A 25 -11.67 -2.69 -20.66
CA ARG A 25 -13.00 -2.07 -20.75
C ARG A 25 -13.00 -0.61 -20.29
N HIS A 26 -11.87 -0.08 -19.82
CA HIS A 26 -11.80 1.26 -19.31
C HIS A 26 -12.12 2.25 -20.45
N PRO A 27 -13.14 3.12 -20.29
CA PRO A 27 -13.58 4.02 -21.36
C PRO A 27 -12.56 5.12 -21.67
N GLY A 28 -11.47 5.21 -20.90
CA GLY A 28 -10.40 6.16 -21.11
C GLY A 28 -9.75 5.99 -22.48
N GLN A 29 -9.35 7.12 -23.08
CA GLN A 29 -8.73 7.15 -24.41
C GLN A 29 -7.30 6.58 -24.42
N ARG A 30 -6.74 6.25 -23.24
CA ARG A 30 -5.43 5.65 -23.07
C ARG A 30 -5.41 4.70 -21.87
N PRO A 31 -4.46 3.74 -21.83
CA PRO A 31 -4.23 2.94 -20.63
C PRO A 31 -3.80 3.82 -19.43
N PRO A 32 -4.14 3.42 -18.18
CA PRO A 32 -3.63 4.06 -16.98
C PRO A 32 -2.09 4.08 -16.94
N GLY A 33 -1.51 5.20 -16.55
CA GLY A 33 -0.07 5.41 -16.46
C GLY A 33 0.40 5.42 -15.00
N ILE A 34 1.40 4.61 -14.66
CA ILE A 34 2.04 4.64 -13.35
C ILE A 34 3.56 4.75 -13.46
N THR A 35 4.16 5.56 -12.60
CA THR A 35 5.62 5.68 -12.52
C THR A 35 6.10 5.38 -11.11
N VAL A 36 7.09 4.51 -11.00
CA VAL A 36 7.79 4.23 -9.75
C VAL A 36 9.14 4.93 -9.78
N ILE A 37 9.39 5.81 -8.81
CA ILE A 37 10.69 6.44 -8.60
C ILE A 37 11.47 5.57 -7.61
N GLN A 38 12.65 5.13 -8.02
CA GLN A 38 13.61 4.45 -7.17
C GLN A 38 14.86 5.32 -7.06
N VAL A 39 15.30 5.61 -5.84
CA VAL A 39 16.54 6.34 -5.59
C VAL A 39 17.55 5.41 -4.95
N GLY A 40 18.73 5.28 -5.57
CA GLY A 40 19.79 4.38 -5.11
C GLY A 40 19.54 2.89 -5.44
N ASP A 41 20.41 2.03 -4.91
CA ASP A 41 20.62 0.66 -5.41
C ASP A 41 20.26 -0.44 -4.41
N ASP A 42 19.34 -0.17 -3.49
CA ASP A 42 18.87 -1.23 -2.59
C ASP A 42 18.31 -2.41 -3.40
N LEU A 43 18.95 -3.58 -3.23
CA LEU A 43 18.66 -4.77 -4.02
C LEU A 43 17.25 -5.29 -3.78
N ALA A 44 16.76 -5.16 -2.54
CA ALA A 44 15.41 -5.56 -2.18
C ALA A 44 14.40 -4.66 -2.91
N SER A 45 14.58 -3.34 -2.82
CA SER A 45 13.78 -2.34 -3.54
C SER A 45 13.76 -2.57 -5.04
N THR A 46 14.93 -2.81 -5.65
CA THR A 46 15.03 -3.09 -7.10
C THR A 46 14.17 -4.29 -7.51
N THR A 47 14.18 -5.35 -6.69
CA THR A 47 13.38 -6.56 -6.96
C THR A 47 11.88 -6.27 -6.82
N TYR A 48 11.49 -5.54 -5.78
CA TYR A 48 10.08 -5.14 -5.57
C TYR A 48 9.57 -4.23 -6.69
N VAL A 49 10.35 -3.25 -7.11
CA VAL A 49 9.99 -2.29 -8.17
C VAL A 49 9.81 -3.00 -9.51
N ARG A 50 10.71 -3.93 -9.86
CA ARG A 50 10.56 -4.77 -11.06
C ARG A 50 9.29 -5.63 -11.00
N GLY A 51 8.98 -6.18 -9.82
CA GLY A 51 7.75 -6.93 -9.59
C GLY A 51 6.49 -6.09 -9.82
N LYS A 52 6.46 -4.86 -9.27
CA LYS A 52 5.37 -3.90 -9.48
C LYS A 52 5.20 -3.55 -10.96
N HIS A 53 6.30 -3.22 -11.64
CA HIS A 53 6.30 -2.89 -13.06
C HIS A 53 5.74 -4.02 -13.91
N LYS A 54 6.24 -5.24 -13.73
CA LYS A 54 5.76 -6.42 -14.45
C LYS A 54 4.27 -6.67 -14.20
N ALA A 55 3.82 -6.60 -12.95
CA ALA A 55 2.41 -6.80 -12.61
C ALA A 55 1.51 -5.73 -13.26
N ALA A 56 1.97 -4.50 -13.36
CA ALA A 56 1.24 -3.42 -14.01
C ALA A 56 1.13 -3.61 -15.53
N GLU A 57 2.22 -4.01 -16.18
CA GLU A 57 2.21 -4.33 -17.61
C GLU A 57 1.31 -5.54 -17.92
N GLU A 58 1.34 -6.57 -17.07
CA GLU A 58 0.49 -7.77 -17.20
C GLU A 58 -1.01 -7.45 -17.25
N VAL A 59 -1.44 -6.41 -16.50
CA VAL A 59 -2.84 -5.95 -16.46
C VAL A 59 -3.14 -4.85 -17.48
N GLY A 60 -2.16 -4.44 -18.28
CA GLY A 60 -2.33 -3.48 -19.39
C GLY A 60 -2.11 -2.01 -19.02
N PHE A 61 -1.47 -1.72 -17.88
CA PHE A 61 -1.07 -0.34 -17.55
C PHE A 61 0.17 0.06 -18.36
N LYS A 62 0.32 1.36 -18.63
CA LYS A 62 1.61 1.93 -19.00
C LYS A 62 2.42 2.13 -17.71
N SER A 63 3.52 1.40 -17.56
CA SER A 63 4.35 1.48 -16.36
C SER A 63 5.77 1.92 -16.70
N ALA A 64 6.35 2.80 -15.88
CA ALA A 64 7.75 3.20 -15.97
C ALA A 64 8.43 3.09 -14.60
N ILE A 65 9.74 2.82 -14.64
CA ILE A 65 10.61 2.90 -13.48
C ILE A 65 11.62 4.01 -13.76
N GLU A 66 11.72 4.97 -12.85
CA GLU A 66 12.74 6.00 -12.86
C GLU A 66 13.77 5.71 -11.80
N HIS A 67 14.93 5.27 -12.24
CA HIS A 67 16.06 5.00 -11.36
C HIS A 67 16.95 6.24 -11.30
N LEU A 68 17.06 6.82 -10.12
CA LEU A 68 17.83 8.04 -9.85
C LEU A 68 18.98 7.72 -8.88
N HIS A 69 20.10 8.43 -9.04
CA HIS A 69 21.29 8.29 -8.20
C HIS A 69 21.89 9.68 -7.93
N ASP A 70 22.56 9.84 -6.79
CA ASP A 70 23.33 11.04 -6.45
C ASP A 70 22.51 12.36 -6.56
N ILE A 71 21.22 12.29 -6.24
CA ILE A 71 20.30 13.43 -6.31
C ILE A 71 20.16 14.12 -4.96
N THR A 72 19.87 15.42 -4.99
CA THR A 72 19.44 16.14 -3.80
C THR A 72 17.94 16.00 -3.56
N GLN A 73 17.47 16.38 -2.38
CA GLN A 73 16.04 16.47 -2.09
C GLN A 73 15.30 17.41 -3.06
N ALA A 74 15.93 18.51 -3.47
CA ALA A 74 15.34 19.45 -4.41
C ALA A 74 15.16 18.82 -5.80
N ASP A 75 16.13 18.01 -6.24
CA ASP A 75 16.04 17.28 -7.51
C ASP A 75 14.93 16.23 -7.46
N LEU A 76 14.81 15.47 -6.36
CA LEU A 76 13.73 14.51 -6.16
C LEU A 76 12.36 15.20 -6.21
N ASN A 77 12.19 16.29 -5.46
CA ASN A 77 10.95 17.06 -5.44
C ASN A 77 10.58 17.58 -6.84
N LYS A 78 11.56 18.13 -7.57
CA LYS A 78 11.36 18.61 -8.94
C LYS A 78 10.94 17.49 -9.88
N ARG A 79 11.51 16.29 -9.73
CA ARG A 79 11.11 15.13 -10.53
C ARG A 79 9.69 14.68 -10.23
N ILE A 80 9.32 14.59 -8.95
CA ILE A 80 7.95 14.26 -8.54
C ILE A 80 6.96 15.29 -9.10
N GLN A 81 7.28 16.58 -9.03
CA GLN A 81 6.43 17.65 -9.58
C GLN A 81 6.27 17.56 -11.12
N ALA A 82 7.33 17.17 -11.83
CA ALA A 82 7.26 16.95 -13.27
C ALA A 82 6.31 15.80 -13.61
N LEU A 83 6.39 14.69 -12.88
CA LEU A 83 5.46 13.55 -13.02
C LEU A 83 4.02 13.91 -12.60
N ALA A 84 3.88 14.68 -11.53
CA ALA A 84 2.60 15.16 -11.03
C ALA A 84 1.86 16.01 -12.08
N SER A 85 2.61 16.81 -12.85
CA SER A 85 2.07 17.68 -13.90
C SER A 85 1.81 16.95 -15.23
N ASP A 86 2.33 15.74 -15.41
CA ASP A 86 2.15 14.98 -16.64
C ASP A 86 0.73 14.38 -16.71
N PRO A 87 -0.10 14.75 -17.71
CA PRO A 87 -1.44 14.19 -17.87
C PRO A 87 -1.45 12.73 -18.34
N ALA A 88 -0.30 12.15 -18.70
CA ALA A 88 -0.15 10.73 -19.01
C ALA A 88 0.09 9.87 -17.77
N ILE A 89 0.40 10.47 -16.62
CA ILE A 89 0.68 9.77 -15.35
C ILE A 89 -0.52 9.90 -14.41
N ASP A 90 -1.11 8.77 -14.04
CA ASP A 90 -2.26 8.68 -13.12
C ASP A 90 -1.83 8.28 -11.71
N GLY A 91 -0.68 7.62 -11.57
CA GLY A 91 -0.15 7.19 -10.28
C GLY A 91 1.37 7.35 -10.16
N ILE A 92 1.81 7.78 -8.98
CA ILE A 92 3.22 7.96 -8.64
C ILE A 92 3.51 7.17 -7.36
N LEU A 93 4.62 6.44 -7.37
CA LEU A 93 5.13 5.75 -6.20
C LEU A 93 6.58 6.18 -5.98
N VAL A 94 6.93 6.52 -4.75
CA VAL A 94 8.33 6.69 -4.33
C VAL A 94 8.73 5.44 -3.55
N GLN A 95 9.64 4.64 -4.11
CA GLN A 95 10.08 3.42 -3.48
C GLN A 95 10.89 3.72 -2.23
N MET A 96 10.52 3.06 -1.13
CA MET A 96 11.18 3.19 0.18
C MET A 96 12.01 1.93 0.48
N PRO A 97 13.08 2.05 1.30
CA PRO A 97 13.59 3.28 1.91
C PRO A 97 14.31 4.19 0.89
N LEU A 98 14.27 5.50 1.12
CA LEU A 98 15.15 6.44 0.42
C LEU A 98 16.56 6.40 1.03
N PRO A 99 17.62 6.71 0.25
CA PRO A 99 18.96 6.90 0.78
C PRO A 99 19.05 7.99 1.86
N ASP A 100 20.08 7.90 2.71
CA ASP A 100 20.36 8.90 3.74
C ASP A 100 20.48 10.31 3.15
N GLY A 101 19.92 11.30 3.84
CA GLY A 101 19.92 12.70 3.41
C GLY A 101 18.69 13.11 2.58
N LEU A 102 17.84 12.16 2.20
CA LEU A 102 16.53 12.44 1.62
C LEU A 102 15.42 12.28 2.67
N ASP A 103 14.50 13.23 2.69
CA ASP A 103 13.33 13.23 3.55
C ASP A 103 12.15 12.56 2.82
N PRO A 104 11.71 11.37 3.29
CA PRO A 104 10.61 10.66 2.67
C PRO A 104 9.27 11.38 2.85
N ASP A 105 9.06 12.11 3.94
CA ASP A 105 7.81 12.84 4.16
C ASP A 105 7.73 14.04 3.22
N GLN A 106 8.84 14.77 3.07
CA GLN A 106 8.90 15.85 2.09
C GLN A 106 8.64 15.37 0.66
N ALA A 107 9.21 14.22 0.28
CA ALA A 107 9.00 13.62 -1.04
C ALA A 107 7.54 13.18 -1.23
N LEU A 108 6.94 12.49 -0.25
CA LEU A 108 5.56 12.03 -0.33
C LEU A 108 4.56 13.18 -0.43
N GLU A 109 4.79 14.30 0.27
CA GLU A 109 3.95 15.50 0.18
C GLU A 109 4.03 16.22 -1.19
N GLN A 110 5.06 15.93 -2.01
CA GLN A 110 5.09 16.44 -3.39
C GLN A 110 4.13 15.69 -4.32
N ILE A 111 3.70 14.49 -3.96
CA ILE A 111 2.79 13.69 -4.78
C ILE A 111 1.37 14.24 -4.59
N PRO A 112 0.66 14.68 -5.64
CA PRO A 112 -0.73 15.08 -5.49
C PRO A 112 -1.55 13.94 -4.87
N PRO A 113 -2.43 14.18 -3.88
CA PRO A 113 -3.15 13.10 -3.19
C PRO A 113 -3.94 12.18 -4.13
N HIS A 114 -4.42 12.70 -5.26
CA HIS A 114 -5.16 11.95 -6.29
C HIS A 114 -4.27 11.12 -7.23
N LYS A 115 -2.93 11.22 -7.11
CA LYS A 115 -1.94 10.39 -7.81
C LYS A 115 -1.11 9.52 -6.85
N ASP A 116 -1.33 9.62 -5.54
CA ASP A 116 -0.64 8.82 -4.52
C ASP A 116 -1.28 7.42 -4.40
N VAL A 117 -0.96 6.55 -5.36
CA VAL A 117 -1.54 5.20 -5.45
C VAL A 117 -1.03 4.25 -4.36
N ASP A 118 0.04 4.60 -3.65
CA ASP A 118 0.53 3.88 -2.46
C ASP A 118 -0.18 4.37 -1.16
N GLY A 119 -0.99 5.43 -1.22
CA GLY A 119 -1.81 5.91 -0.10
C GLY A 119 -1.00 6.43 1.10
N LEU A 120 0.21 6.92 0.87
CA LEU A 120 1.15 7.33 1.91
C LEU A 120 1.17 8.85 2.16
N HIS A 121 0.54 9.63 1.28
CA HIS A 121 0.43 11.07 1.45
C HIS A 121 -0.38 11.38 2.73
N PRO A 122 0.07 12.34 3.58
CA PRO A 122 -0.62 12.68 4.83
C PRO A 122 -2.12 12.98 4.67
N TYR A 123 -2.51 13.66 3.59
CA TYR A 123 -3.92 13.84 3.19
C TYR A 123 -4.67 12.50 3.08
N ASN A 124 -4.19 11.52 2.31
CA ASN A 124 -4.85 10.23 2.13
C ASN A 124 -4.90 9.44 3.45
N ALA A 125 -3.83 9.50 4.25
CA ALA A 125 -3.82 8.93 5.60
C ALA A 125 -4.86 9.59 6.52
N GLY A 126 -5.02 10.91 6.44
CA GLY A 126 -6.04 11.67 7.17
C GLY A 126 -7.47 11.32 6.73
N ARG A 127 -7.70 11.14 5.42
CA ARG A 127 -8.97 10.67 4.86
C ARG A 127 -9.31 9.26 5.36
N LEU A 128 -8.33 8.37 5.37
CA LEU A 128 -8.52 7.05 5.98
C LEU A 128 -8.86 7.16 7.47
N ALA A 129 -8.17 8.00 8.25
CA ALA A 129 -8.48 8.19 9.67
C ALA A 129 -9.88 8.78 9.93
N GLN A 130 -10.41 9.60 9.02
CA GLN A 130 -11.76 10.15 9.09
C GLN A 130 -12.87 9.18 8.64
N GLY A 131 -12.53 7.99 8.16
CA GLY A 131 -13.52 7.03 7.64
C GLY A 131 -14.01 7.33 6.23
N ASN A 132 -13.30 8.18 5.48
CA ASN A 132 -13.64 8.53 4.09
C ASN A 132 -12.44 8.32 3.14
N PRO A 133 -11.87 7.10 3.11
CA PRO A 133 -10.62 6.82 2.43
C PRO A 133 -10.66 7.12 0.93
N THR A 134 -9.51 7.52 0.41
CA THR A 134 -9.22 7.67 -1.02
C THR A 134 -8.29 6.52 -1.43
N PHE A 135 -7.01 6.79 -1.68
CA PHE A 135 -6.00 5.75 -1.78
C PHE A 135 -5.64 5.22 -0.41
N ILE A 136 -5.50 3.90 -0.32
CA ILE A 136 -5.22 3.16 0.90
C ILE A 136 -3.90 2.42 0.69
N PRO A 137 -3.03 2.34 1.70
CA PRO A 137 -1.81 1.55 1.59
C PRO A 137 -2.09 0.10 1.17
N ALA A 138 -1.30 -0.38 0.20
CA ALA A 138 -1.57 -1.64 -0.50
C ALA A 138 -1.60 -2.86 0.42
N THR A 139 -0.70 -2.94 1.42
CA THR A 139 -0.64 -4.09 2.34
C THR A 139 -1.90 -4.21 3.22
N PRO A 140 -2.34 -3.17 3.95
CA PRO A 140 -3.64 -3.17 4.64
C PRO A 140 -4.82 -3.54 3.74
N LEU A 141 -4.88 -2.96 2.53
CA LEU A 141 -5.96 -3.24 1.59
C LEU A 141 -5.94 -4.71 1.14
N GLY A 142 -4.75 -5.27 0.93
CA GLY A 142 -4.57 -6.69 0.61
C GLY A 142 -5.08 -7.60 1.72
N VAL A 143 -4.84 -7.27 3.00
CA VAL A 143 -5.39 -8.05 4.13
C VAL A 143 -6.92 -8.03 4.11
N LEU A 144 -7.54 -6.86 3.92
CA LEU A 144 -9.01 -6.74 3.85
C LEU A 144 -9.57 -7.53 2.65
N GLU A 145 -8.90 -7.48 1.51
CA GLU A 145 -9.30 -8.22 0.31
C GLU A 145 -9.20 -9.74 0.51
N LEU A 146 -8.18 -10.21 1.24
CA LEU A 146 -8.08 -11.62 1.62
C LEU A 146 -9.24 -12.04 2.53
N LEU A 147 -9.56 -11.25 3.56
CA LEU A 147 -10.73 -11.53 4.43
C LEU A 147 -12.01 -11.64 3.60
N ARG A 148 -12.23 -10.70 2.68
CA ARG A 148 -13.40 -10.67 1.80
C ARG A 148 -13.49 -11.91 0.90
N ARG A 149 -12.39 -12.29 0.23
CA ARG A 149 -12.35 -13.46 -0.67
C ARG A 149 -12.47 -14.79 0.07
N GLU A 150 -12.07 -14.80 1.34
CA GLU A 150 -12.19 -15.96 2.23
C GLU A 150 -13.51 -15.99 2.99
N HIS A 151 -14.42 -15.06 2.70
CA HIS A 151 -15.74 -14.92 3.34
C HIS A 151 -15.64 -14.80 4.87
N ILE A 152 -14.60 -14.12 5.36
CA ILE A 152 -14.41 -13.80 6.78
C ILE A 152 -14.93 -12.38 7.00
N ASP A 153 -16.11 -12.28 7.61
CA ASP A 153 -16.71 -10.99 8.00
C ASP A 153 -16.09 -10.51 9.32
N PRO A 154 -15.39 -9.36 9.35
CA PRO A 154 -14.81 -8.81 10.57
C PRO A 154 -15.83 -8.18 11.52
N THR A 155 -17.09 -8.05 11.13
CA THR A 155 -18.14 -7.39 11.92
C THR A 155 -18.26 -8.00 13.32
N SER A 156 -18.17 -7.15 14.35
CA SER A 156 -18.21 -7.49 15.78
C SER A 156 -17.08 -8.41 16.28
N LEU A 157 -16.13 -8.81 15.43
CA LEU A 157 -14.99 -9.62 15.84
C LEU A 157 -13.92 -8.78 16.53
N ARG A 158 -13.14 -9.42 17.40
CA ARG A 158 -11.96 -8.82 18.04
C ARG A 158 -10.76 -8.96 17.12
N ALA A 159 -10.34 -7.86 16.52
CA ALA A 159 -9.12 -7.81 15.74
C ALA A 159 -7.94 -7.28 16.56
N VAL A 160 -6.82 -8.01 16.58
CA VAL A 160 -5.56 -7.56 17.18
C VAL A 160 -4.55 -7.33 16.07
N VAL A 161 -4.06 -6.09 15.96
CA VAL A 161 -2.97 -5.73 15.05
C VAL A 161 -1.69 -5.54 15.87
N VAL A 162 -0.71 -6.42 15.67
CA VAL A 162 0.61 -6.29 16.29
C VAL A 162 1.52 -5.53 15.33
N GLY A 163 1.84 -4.29 15.68
CA GLY A 163 2.60 -3.35 14.87
C GLY A 163 1.79 -2.07 14.57
N ARG A 164 2.47 -0.92 14.55
CA ARG A 164 1.85 0.41 14.38
C ARG A 164 2.55 1.29 13.35
N SER A 165 3.24 0.68 12.39
CA SER A 165 3.89 1.40 11.30
C SER A 165 2.87 2.24 10.52
N ARG A 166 3.35 3.32 9.91
CA ARG A 166 2.49 4.16 9.04
C ARG A 166 2.04 3.42 7.78
N LEU A 167 2.85 2.48 7.31
CA LEU A 167 2.64 1.75 6.07
C LEU A 167 1.61 0.63 6.22
N VAL A 168 1.54 -0.01 7.40
CA VAL A 168 0.73 -1.23 7.58
C VAL A 168 -0.12 -1.20 8.84
N GLY A 169 0.50 -1.11 10.02
CA GLY A 169 -0.21 -1.37 11.29
C GLY A 169 -1.37 -0.41 11.56
N ARG A 170 -1.10 0.89 11.53
CA ARG A 170 -2.13 1.93 11.74
C ARG A 170 -3.24 1.91 10.67
N PRO A 171 -2.93 1.94 9.35
CA PRO A 171 -3.98 1.91 8.33
C PRO A 171 -4.82 0.63 8.39
N LEU A 172 -4.22 -0.53 8.67
CA LEU A 172 -4.97 -1.78 8.81
C LEU A 172 -5.94 -1.73 10.00
N ALA A 173 -5.51 -1.22 11.15
CA ALA A 173 -6.38 -1.07 12.30
C ALA A 173 -7.59 -0.17 11.99
N LEU A 174 -7.38 0.93 11.26
CA LEU A 174 -8.46 1.82 10.84
C LEU A 174 -9.43 1.15 9.85
N LEU A 175 -8.91 0.39 8.89
CA LEU A 175 -9.76 -0.36 7.95
C LEU A 175 -10.61 -1.41 8.67
N LEU A 176 -10.02 -2.18 9.58
CA LEU A 176 -10.76 -3.18 10.37
C LEU A 176 -11.84 -2.53 11.23
N LEU A 177 -11.54 -1.38 11.85
CA LEU A 177 -12.52 -0.60 12.60
C LEU A 177 -13.67 -0.10 11.71
N GLN A 178 -13.37 0.38 10.51
CA GLN A 178 -14.37 0.81 9.52
C GLN A 178 -15.23 -0.35 9.00
N ASN A 179 -14.71 -1.57 9.04
CA ASN A 179 -15.44 -2.80 8.76
C ASN A 179 -16.01 -3.43 10.05
N HIS A 180 -16.35 -2.60 11.04
CA HIS A 180 -17.09 -2.97 12.24
C HIS A 180 -16.41 -3.97 13.20
N ALA A 181 -15.10 -4.17 13.09
CA ALA A 181 -14.34 -4.93 14.10
C ALA A 181 -14.12 -4.10 15.37
N THR A 182 -14.02 -4.78 16.52
CA THR A 182 -13.41 -4.20 17.73
C THR A 182 -11.90 -4.37 17.65
N VAL A 183 -11.16 -3.26 17.54
CA VAL A 183 -9.72 -3.32 17.22
C VAL A 183 -8.84 -3.00 18.43
N THR A 184 -7.82 -3.81 18.67
CA THR A 184 -6.71 -3.54 19.60
C THR A 184 -5.40 -3.44 18.84
N ILE A 185 -4.62 -2.37 19.08
CA ILE A 185 -3.28 -2.20 18.48
C ILE A 185 -2.24 -2.53 19.55
N ALA A 186 -1.37 -3.50 19.27
CA ALA A 186 -0.25 -3.86 20.12
C ALA A 186 1.10 -3.46 19.47
N HIS A 187 2.12 -3.23 20.27
CA HIS A 187 3.45 -2.81 19.82
C HIS A 187 4.54 -3.19 20.84
N SER A 188 5.79 -2.78 20.60
CA SER A 188 6.98 -3.07 21.42
C SER A 188 6.90 -2.67 22.90
N HIS A 189 5.91 -1.86 23.29
CA HIS A 189 5.70 -1.40 24.66
C HIS A 189 4.39 -1.93 25.26
N THR A 190 3.69 -2.84 24.57
CA THR A 190 2.50 -3.49 25.11
C THR A 190 2.90 -4.44 26.23
N VAL A 191 2.36 -4.21 27.42
CA VAL A 191 2.50 -5.13 28.56
C VAL A 191 1.71 -6.40 28.26
N ASP A 192 2.34 -7.56 28.47
CA ASP A 192 1.76 -8.88 28.23
C ASP A 192 1.14 -9.04 26.83
N LEU A 193 1.99 -8.97 25.80
CA LEU A 193 1.59 -9.17 24.41
C LEU A 193 0.88 -10.52 24.19
N LEU A 194 1.24 -11.55 24.97
CA LEU A 194 0.60 -12.87 24.89
C LEU A 194 -0.86 -12.80 25.33
N ALA A 195 -1.17 -12.15 26.44
CA ALA A 195 -2.55 -11.98 26.90
C ALA A 195 -3.38 -11.20 25.87
N VAL A 196 -2.82 -10.12 25.30
CA VAL A 196 -3.52 -9.31 24.28
C VAL A 196 -3.85 -10.13 23.04
N THR A 197 -2.84 -10.82 22.47
CA THR A 197 -3.00 -11.60 21.23
C THR A 197 -3.92 -12.81 21.37
N ARG A 198 -4.04 -13.39 22.58
CA ARG A 198 -4.99 -14.47 22.86
C ARG A 198 -6.46 -14.07 22.80
N THR A 199 -6.76 -12.77 22.81
CA THR A 199 -8.15 -12.28 22.70
C THR A 199 -8.61 -12.08 21.27
N ALA A 200 -7.77 -12.37 20.28
CA ALA A 200 -8.01 -12.08 18.88
C ALA A 200 -8.83 -13.18 18.19
N ASP A 201 -9.94 -12.80 17.56
CA ASP A 201 -10.59 -13.59 16.52
C ASP A 201 -9.83 -13.44 15.19
N ILE A 202 -9.33 -12.22 14.92
CA ILE A 202 -8.46 -11.89 13.80
C ILE A 202 -7.14 -11.36 14.35
N LEU A 203 -6.04 -12.06 14.14
CA LEU A 203 -4.70 -11.62 14.53
C LEU A 203 -3.88 -11.29 13.29
N VAL A 204 -3.40 -10.05 13.20
CA VAL A 204 -2.48 -9.64 12.13
C VAL A 204 -1.19 -9.13 12.76
N ALA A 205 -0.08 -9.81 12.47
CA ALA A 205 1.25 -9.42 12.91
C ALA A 205 2.04 -8.81 11.76
N VAL A 206 2.51 -7.59 11.94
CA VAL A 206 3.32 -6.87 10.95
C VAL A 206 4.60 -6.41 11.63
N SER A 207 5.74 -6.89 11.13
CA SER A 207 7.04 -6.45 11.62
C SER A 207 7.22 -4.97 11.31
N THR A 208 7.77 -4.23 12.28
CA THR A 208 8.21 -2.84 12.13
C THR A 208 9.32 -2.72 11.11
#